data_AF-A0A4U9UIB5-F1
#
_entry.id   AF-A0A4U9UIB5-F1
#
_cell.length_a   1.000
_cell.length_b   1.000
_cell.length_c   1.000
_cell.angle_alpha   90.00
_cell.angle_beta   90.00
_cell.angle_gamma   90.00
#
_symmetry.space_group_name_H-M   'P 1'
#
loop_
_entity.id
_entity.type
_entity.pdbx_description
1 polymer ?
#
loop_
_entity_poly.entity_id
_entity_poly.type
_entity_poly.pdbx_seq_one_letter_code
_entity_poly.pdbx_strand_id
1 'polypeptide(L)'
;MLAPALIYLLFNGADEVTRQGWAIPAATDIAFALGVMALLGNRVPTSLKVFLLALAIIDDLGVIIIIALFYTHQVSMVALGVAAAAIAVLALMNWRGVGKTSLYMMVGLVLWVAILKSGVHATLAG
;
A
#
# COMPACT_ATOMS: atom_id res chain seq x y z
N MET A 1 -13.74 0.06 2.84
CA MET A 1 -12.92 -0.03 4.09
C MET A 1 -13.68 -0.17 5.43
N LEU A 2 -14.38 0.86 5.96
CA LEU A 2 -14.80 0.90 7.38
C LEU A 2 -15.85 -0.15 7.78
N ALA A 3 -16.87 -0.37 6.95
CA ALA A 3 -17.94 -1.32 7.26
C ALA A 3 -17.42 -2.77 7.41
N PRO A 4 -16.62 -3.33 6.47
CA PRO A 4 -16.01 -4.66 6.64
C PRO A 4 -15.17 -4.79 7.92
N ALA A 5 -14.36 -3.77 8.23
CA ALA A 5 -13.52 -3.73 9.43
C ALA A 5 -14.34 -3.77 10.72
N LEU A 6 -15.40 -2.96 10.81
CA LEU A 6 -16.27 -2.92 11.98
C LEU A 6 -17.02 -4.23 12.18
N ILE A 7 -17.53 -4.83 11.10
CA ILE A 7 -18.19 -6.14 11.16
C ILE A 7 -17.20 -7.18 11.70
N TYR A 8 -15.97 -7.23 11.19
CA TYR A 8 -14.96 -8.17 11.66
C TYR A 8 -14.65 -7.99 13.15
N LEU A 9 -14.49 -6.74 13.62
CA LEU A 9 -14.22 -6.42 15.02
C LEU A 9 -15.40 -6.77 15.94
N LEU A 10 -16.65 -6.68 15.47
CA LEU A 10 -17.80 -7.09 16.26
C LEU A 10 -17.80 -8.60 16.55
N PHE A 11 -17.33 -9.41 15.59
CA PHE A 11 -17.27 -10.86 15.76
C PHE A 11 -15.99 -11.36 16.43
N ASN A 12 -14.84 -10.74 16.14
CA ASN A 12 -13.51 -11.21 16.57
C ASN A 12 -12.84 -10.29 17.59
N GLY A 13 -13.52 -9.25 18.05
CA GLY A 13 -12.93 -8.25 18.94
C GLY A 13 -12.60 -8.79 20.33
N ALA A 14 -13.19 -9.90 20.77
CA ALA A 14 -12.98 -10.46 22.11
C ALA A 14 -11.61 -11.14 22.30
N ASP A 15 -10.97 -11.58 21.22
CA ASP A 15 -9.69 -12.29 21.25
C ASP A 15 -8.56 -11.35 20.77
N GLU A 16 -7.48 -11.27 21.55
CA GLU A 16 -6.34 -10.39 21.30
C GLU A 16 -5.58 -10.75 20.02
N VAL A 17 -5.57 -12.04 19.64
CA VAL A 17 -4.87 -12.50 18.43
C VAL A 17 -5.66 -12.12 17.19
N THR A 18 -6.97 -12.38 17.19
CA THR A 18 -7.82 -12.15 16.00
C THR A 18 -8.18 -10.68 15.82
N ARG A 19 -8.21 -9.87 16.87
CA ARG A 19 -8.41 -8.40 16.76
C ARG A 19 -7.40 -7.73 15.83
N GLN A 20 -6.20 -8.28 15.71
CA GLN A 20 -5.17 -7.77 14.81
C GLN A 20 -5.48 -7.98 13.32
N GLY A 21 -6.45 -8.83 12.97
CA GLY A 21 -6.83 -9.12 11.59
C GLY A 21 -7.82 -8.12 10.97
N TRP A 22 -8.16 -7.02 11.64
CA TRP A 22 -9.29 -6.17 11.26
C TRP A 22 -9.16 -5.49 9.88
N ALA A 23 -7.94 -5.30 9.40
CA ALA A 23 -7.68 -4.71 8.08
C ALA A 23 -7.77 -5.74 6.93
N ILE A 24 -7.77 -7.04 7.22
CA ILE A 24 -7.81 -8.13 6.22
C ILE A 24 -9.06 -8.04 5.31
N PRO A 25 -10.28 -7.83 5.84
CA PRO A 25 -11.50 -7.81 5.02
C PRO A 25 -11.68 -6.51 4.22
N ALA A 26 -10.83 -5.50 4.46
CA ALA A 26 -10.92 -4.21 3.79
C ALA A 26 -10.15 -4.18 2.46
N ALA A 27 -9.20 -5.10 2.24
CA ALA A 27 -8.44 -5.18 1.00
C ALA A 27 -9.30 -5.80 -0.13
N THR A 28 -9.12 -5.31 -1.37
CA THR A 28 -9.86 -5.79 -2.54
C THR A 28 -8.89 -6.20 -3.64
N ASP A 29 -8.87 -7.47 -4.06
CA ASP A 29 -8.01 -7.92 -5.15
C ASP A 29 -8.43 -7.30 -6.50
N ILE A 30 -7.69 -6.27 -6.90
CA ILE A 30 -7.91 -5.52 -8.13
C ILE A 30 -7.72 -6.36 -9.39
N ALA A 31 -6.75 -7.29 -9.39
CA ALA A 31 -6.43 -8.10 -10.56
C ALA A 31 -7.54 -9.10 -10.82
N PHE A 32 -8.06 -9.72 -9.75
CA PHE A 32 -9.20 -10.63 -9.85
C PHE A 32 -10.47 -9.89 -10.28
N ALA A 33 -10.78 -8.75 -9.64
CA ALA A 33 -11.99 -7.99 -9.93
C ALA A 33 -12.03 -7.46 -11.38
N LEU A 34 -10.91 -6.92 -11.87
CA LEU A 34 -10.77 -6.52 -13.27
C LEU A 34 -10.81 -7.74 -14.22
N GLY A 35 -10.20 -8.86 -13.82
CA GLY A 35 -10.22 -10.11 -14.58
C GLY A 35 -11.63 -10.64 -14.81
N VAL A 36 -12.46 -10.67 -13.77
CA VAL A 36 -13.88 -11.07 -13.88
C VAL A 36 -14.66 -10.09 -14.75
N MET A 37 -14.42 -8.79 -14.63
CA MET A 37 -15.05 -7.80 -15.52
C MET A 37 -14.62 -7.93 -16.98
N ALA A 38 -13.39 -8.39 -17.24
CA ALA A 38 -12.94 -8.68 -18.60
C ALA A 38 -13.70 -9.86 -19.21
N LEU A 39 -14.05 -10.88 -18.43
CA LEU A 39 -14.86 -12.03 -18.88
C LEU A 39 -16.30 -11.64 -19.27
N LEU A 40 -16.85 -10.60 -18.63
CA LEU A 40 -18.18 -10.07 -18.97
C LEU A 40 -18.19 -9.26 -20.28
N GLY A 41 -17.02 -8.99 -20.87
CA GLY A 41 -16.87 -8.36 -22.18
C GLY A 41 -17.48 -6.96 -22.26
N ASN A 42 -18.31 -6.74 -23.28
CA ASN A 42 -18.98 -5.45 -23.54
C ASN A 42 -20.20 -5.17 -22.66
N ARG A 43 -20.59 -6.09 -21.77
CA ARG A 43 -21.73 -5.87 -20.86
C ARG A 43 -21.39 -4.90 -19.73
N VAL A 44 -20.10 -4.68 -19.46
CA VAL A 44 -19.63 -3.79 -18.40
C VAL A 44 -19.12 -2.48 -19.02
N PRO A 45 -19.76 -1.34 -18.71
CA PRO A 45 -19.31 -0.02 -19.14
C PRO A 45 -17.88 0.29 -18.70
N THR A 46 -17.14 1.04 -19.52
CA THR A 46 -15.77 1.46 -19.20
C THR A 46 -15.71 2.32 -17.94
N SER A 47 -16.75 3.13 -17.69
CA SER A 47 -16.89 3.93 -16.47
C SER A 47 -16.91 3.08 -15.19
N LEU A 48 -17.56 1.92 -15.23
CA LEU A 48 -17.60 0.97 -14.11
C LEU A 48 -16.22 0.35 -13.84
N LYS A 49 -15.45 0.05 -14.90
CA LYS A 49 -14.08 -0.47 -14.76
C LYS A 49 -13.15 0.55 -14.10
N VAL A 50 -13.23 1.82 -14.52
CA VAL A 50 -12.45 2.92 -13.94
C VAL A 50 -12.87 3.20 -12.50
N PHE A 51 -14.18 3.19 -12.22
CA PHE A 51 -14.69 3.37 -10.85
C PHE A 51 -14.18 2.27 -9.91
N LEU A 52 -14.27 1.01 -10.32
CA LEU A 52 -13.80 -0.12 -9.50
C LEU A 52 -12.28 -0.09 -9.31
N LEU A 53 -11.52 0.26 -10.35
CA LEU A 53 -10.08 0.45 -10.27
C LEU A 53 -9.73 1.51 -9.21
N ALA A 54 -10.40 2.66 -9.25
CA ALA A 54 -10.16 3.73 -8.29
C ALA A 54 -10.53 3.32 -6.85
N LEU A 55 -11.68 2.64 -6.67
CA LEU A 55 -12.11 2.15 -5.36
C LEU A 55 -11.11 1.13 -4.80
N ALA A 56 -10.67 0.16 -5.60
CA ALA A 56 -9.71 -0.85 -5.19
C ALA A 56 -8.36 -0.23 -4.81
N ILE A 57 -7.85 0.72 -5.60
CA ILE A 57 -6.58 1.42 -5.28
C ILE A 57 -6.69 2.17 -3.96
N ILE A 58 -7.80 2.88 -3.72
CA ILE A 58 -8.01 3.63 -2.48
C ILE A 58 -8.08 2.68 -1.28
N ASP A 59 -8.84 1.59 -1.38
CA ASP A 59 -9.00 0.62 -0.30
C ASP A 59 -7.64 -0.07 0.00
N ASP A 60 -6.88 -0.50 -1.01
CA ASP A 60 -5.57 -1.13 -0.81
C ASP A 60 -4.52 -0.17 -0.24
N LEU A 61 -4.43 1.06 -0.76
CA LEU A 61 -3.51 2.08 -0.23
C LEU A 61 -3.86 2.45 1.20
N GLY A 62 -5.16 2.56 1.51
CA GLY A 62 -5.65 2.82 2.86
C GLY A 62 -5.22 1.73 3.83
N VAL A 63 -5.35 0.45 3.45
CA VAL A 63 -4.95 -0.69 4.29
C VAL A 63 -3.45 -0.64 4.55
N ILE A 64 -2.64 -0.42 3.50
CA ILE A 64 -1.18 -0.37 3.61
C ILE A 64 -0.74 0.74 4.59
N ILE A 65 -1.34 1.92 4.51
CA ILE A 65 -1.03 3.05 5.41
C ILE A 65 -1.42 2.72 6.86
N ILE A 66 -2.62 2.16 7.06
CA ILE A 66 -3.10 1.76 8.38
C ILE A 66 -2.15 0.73 9.00
N ILE A 67 -1.80 -0.33 8.27
CA ILE A 67 -0.89 -1.36 8.77
C ILE A 67 0.47 -0.75 9.10
N ALA A 68 1.00 0.13 8.25
CA ALA A 68 2.29 0.77 8.51
C ALA A 68 2.29 1.68 9.76
N LEU A 69 1.19 2.37 10.06
CA LEU A 69 1.10 3.22 11.25
C LEU A 69 0.84 2.43 12.53
N PHE A 70 0.03 1.38 12.47
CA PHE A 70 -0.44 0.65 13.67
C PHE A 70 0.34 -0.63 14.00
N TYR A 71 1.06 -1.23 13.04
CA TYR A 71 1.78 -2.51 13.22
C TYR A 71 3.30 -2.35 13.29
N THR A 72 3.81 -1.12 13.33
CA THR A 72 5.25 -0.88 13.44
C THR A 72 5.68 -0.95 14.90
N HIS A 73 6.23 -2.10 15.31
CA HIS A 73 6.63 -2.34 16.71
C HIS A 73 8.08 -1.97 17.03
N GLN A 74 8.98 -1.93 16.05
CA GLN A 74 10.40 -1.59 16.26
C GLN A 74 10.90 -0.69 15.15
N VAL A 75 11.18 0.58 15.49
CA VAL A 75 11.65 1.57 14.53
C VAL A 75 13.15 1.79 14.68
N SER A 76 13.93 1.52 13.63
CA SER A 76 15.33 1.91 13.58
C SER A 76 15.48 3.34 13.08
N MET A 77 15.91 4.26 13.96
CA MET A 77 16.14 5.66 13.63
C MET A 77 17.20 5.85 12.53
N VAL A 78 18.21 4.99 12.50
CA VAL A 78 19.27 5.03 11.47
C VAL A 78 18.67 4.69 10.10
N ALA A 79 17.85 3.64 10.05
CA ALA A 79 17.20 3.20 8.81
C ALA A 79 16.20 4.25 8.28
N LEU A 80 15.46 4.92 9.19
CA LEU A 80 14.61 6.06 8.82
C LEU A 80 15.39 7.24 8.27
N GLY A 81 16.57 7.56 8.84
CA GLY A 81 17.44 8.62 8.33
C GLY A 81 17.88 8.35 6.89
N VAL A 82 18.25 7.09 6.59
CA VAL A 82 18.60 6.67 5.22
C VAL A 82 17.38 6.74 4.28
N ALA A 83 16.21 6.30 4.74
CA ALA A 83 14.97 6.40 3.96
C ALA A 83 14.62 7.86 3.63
N ALA A 84 14.71 8.77 4.60
CA ALA A 84 14.46 10.20 4.39
C ALA A 84 15.45 10.82 3.39
N ALA A 85 16.73 10.45 3.48
CA ALA A 85 17.74 10.88 2.52
C ALA A 85 17.44 10.35 1.10
N ALA A 86 17.04 9.09 0.95
CA ALA A 86 16.67 8.52 -0.34
C ALA A 86 15.44 9.22 -0.94
N ILE A 87 14.41 9.53 -0.14
CA ILE A 87 13.25 10.33 -0.57
C ILE A 87 13.69 11.73 -1.03
N ALA A 88 14.58 12.39 -0.30
CA ALA A 88 15.11 13.70 -0.69
C ALA A 88 15.86 13.64 -2.03
N VAL A 89 16.62 12.57 -2.27
CA VAL A 89 17.30 12.34 -3.57
C VAL A 89 16.29 12.14 -4.69
N LEU A 90 15.25 11.33 -4.48
CA LEU A 90 14.18 11.13 -5.47
C LEU A 90 13.45 12.45 -5.79
N ALA A 91 13.12 13.23 -4.76
CA ALA A 91 12.51 14.54 -4.92
C ALA A 91 13.40 15.51 -5.69
N LEU A 92 14.71 15.51 -5.42
CA LEU A 92 15.68 16.34 -6.12
C LEU A 92 15.86 15.90 -7.60
N MET A 93 15.85 14.60 -7.87
CA MET A 93 15.88 14.07 -9.24
C MET A 93 14.64 14.48 -10.02
N ASN A 94 13.46 14.41 -9.40
CA ASN A 94 12.21 14.86 -10.00
C ASN A 94 12.23 16.37 -10.27
N TRP A 95 12.70 17.17 -9.30
CA TRP A 95 12.78 18.62 -9.45
C TRP A 95 13.77 19.05 -10.54
N ARG A 96 14.87 18.31 -10.71
CA ARG A 96 15.84 18.53 -11.80
C ARG A 96 15.41 17.94 -13.14
N GLY A 97 14.22 17.34 -13.23
CA GLY A 97 13.70 16.78 -14.48
C GLY A 97 14.53 15.61 -15.01
N VAL A 98 15.12 14.80 -14.13
CA VAL A 98 15.85 13.60 -14.57
C VAL A 98 14.85 12.63 -15.20
N GLY A 99 14.98 12.37 -16.51
CA GLY A 99 14.07 11.48 -17.25
C GLY A 99 14.45 10.00 -17.26
N LYS A 100 15.56 9.61 -16.63
CA LYS A 100 16.03 8.21 -16.62
C LYS A 100 15.38 7.41 -15.49
N THR A 101 14.36 6.62 -15.80
CA THR A 101 13.66 5.74 -14.85
C THR A 101 14.58 4.78 -14.10
N SER A 102 15.68 4.32 -14.72
CA SER A 102 16.65 3.41 -14.09
C SER A 102 17.31 4.01 -12.83
N LEU A 103 17.53 5.33 -12.80
CA LEU A 103 18.08 6.00 -11.62
C LEU A 103 17.06 6.00 -10.47
N TYR A 104 15.77 6.23 -10.77
CA TYR A 104 14.72 6.16 -9.76
C TYR A 104 14.58 4.75 -9.19
N MET A 105 14.66 3.72 -10.04
CA MET A 105 14.65 2.32 -9.61
C MET A 105 15.82 1.99 -8.67
N MET A 106 17.04 2.46 -8.97
CA MET A 106 18.19 2.24 -8.09
C MET A 106 18.00 2.91 -6.72
N VAL A 107 17.57 4.17 -6.70
CA VAL A 107 17.35 4.89 -5.43
C VAL A 107 16.14 4.31 -4.68
N GLY A 108 15.09 3.89 -5.40
CA GLY A 108 13.93 3.19 -4.84
C GLY A 108 14.32 1.86 -4.19
N LEU A 109 15.26 1.11 -4.76
CA LEU A 109 15.78 -0.12 -4.15
C LEU A 109 16.52 0.17 -2.84
N VAL A 110 17.30 1.26 -2.78
CA VAL A 110 17.93 1.71 -1.53
C VAL A 110 16.89 2.10 -0.49
N LEU A 111 15.85 2.84 -0.89
CA LEU A 111 14.73 3.21 -0.04
C LEU A 111 14.00 1.96 0.50
N TRP A 112 13.74 0.98 -0.36
CA TRP A 112 13.09 -0.27 0.00
C TRP A 112 13.88 -1.06 1.05
N VAL A 113 15.20 -1.20 0.88
CA VAL A 113 16.08 -1.86 1.87
C VAL A 113 16.13 -1.08 3.18
N ALA A 114 16.14 0.26 3.12
CA ALA A 114 16.11 1.10 4.31
C ALA A 114 14.81 0.93 5.10
N ILE A 115 13.65 0.92 4.42
CA ILE A 115 12.34 0.71 5.04
C ILE A 115 12.22 -0.72 5.60
N LEU A 116 12.73 -1.72 4.88
CA LEU A 116 12.76 -3.11 5.36
C LEU A 116 13.49 -3.24 6.71
N LYS A 117 14.59 -2.50 6.89
CA LYS A 117 15.35 -2.48 8.15
C LYS A 117 14.80 -1.49 9.19
N SER A 118 13.89 -0.60 8.83
CA SER A 118 13.29 0.36 9.74
C SER A 118 12.09 -0.21 10.51
N GLY A 119 11.64 -1.42 10.17
CA GLY A 119 10.46 -2.06 10.76
C GLY A 119 9.13 -1.55 10.19
N VAL A 120 9.17 -0.57 9.29
CA VAL A 120 8.02 -0.15 8.48
C VAL A 120 7.86 -1.13 7.31
N HIS A 121 6.63 -1.28 6.82
CA HIS A 121 6.35 -2.18 5.71
C HIS A 121 7.04 -1.71 4.43
N ALA A 122 7.97 -2.53 3.91
CA ALA A 122 8.76 -2.23 2.70
C ALA A 122 7.89 -2.02 1.45
N THR A 123 6.64 -2.50 1.44
CA THR A 123 5.65 -2.27 0.38
C THR A 123 5.29 -0.79 0.20
N LEU A 124 5.49 0.07 1.21
CA LEU A 124 5.32 1.53 1.06
C LEU A 124 6.39 2.21 0.21
N ALA A 125 7.53 1.55 0.01
CA ALA A 125 8.66 2.13 -0.72
C ALA A 125 8.46 2.10 -2.24
N GLY A 126 7.63 1.18 -2.74
CA GLY A 126 7.31 1.01 -4.16
C GLY A 126 6.07 1.79 -4.54
#